data_AF-A0A2T6BWI7-F1
#
_entry.id   AF-A0A2T6BWI7-F1
#
_cell.length_a   1.000
_cell.length_b   1.000
_cell.length_c   1.000
_cell.angle_alpha   90.00
_cell.angle_beta   90.00
_cell.angle_gamma   90.00
#
_symmetry.space_group_name_H-M   'P 1'
#
loop_
_entity.id
_entity.type
_entity.pdbx_description
1 polymer ?
#
loop_
_entity_poly.entity_id
_entity_poly.type
_entity_poly.pdbx_seq_one_letter_code
_entity_poly.pdbx_strand_id
1 'polypeptide(L)'
;MKKEHRLFIIQLVIAVALFLGLSFMVKKAFMSDPKAQSYLEFNEGVKKMASSTYALVDSLIATNDLTFDPTSGKDIDKVLNNLKYTDNKKLLIVGSSQMRVVQGEEIQDAYQSLVSRKIERYNSKGYSTYNLSLGGMTTKEKLIMTTKGTEIINPERVLVSVTPWDCLSDKLRPSIKAIQGKTYASLEKTDEVVTKEATNTGSDEVFPLNINSQITETVDKIVEDNIDIYSKRAAIKTWLSDKTTKVLKGIKDGTEATEEVFKTNLPLYWFTVNQDLDNLSGWVSETAQSGKKSIKIVNKDPQNAKWLGNDIILDTPTDTFEFEGWSKAENVSSSTKLYCIDFQVIFEDGTSKWHYKGLTFNKGTHDWEKVTTRVRFDKKVKSIKPHVLFYGGTGTVWFDQIIAKPLYDGVLGDNVLPNSDFEEELKERQNVTYTYTTAEWKRIEQNMFAVVDHIAGLATKEQNVLLFTPFWHHNEKTAYPQKAQYNNLVETVKKYCEQKNVAFVDASYILTKDNFGIYTKGSVRDKIDVLHFNADAHEKLAKYIIKELNL
;
A
#
# COMPACT_ATOMS: atom_id res chain seq x y z
N MET A 1 25.54 -35.39 -24.44
CA MET A 1 24.38 -35.86 -23.64
C MET A 1 24.00 -37.27 -24.10
N LYS A 2 23.89 -38.25 -23.20
CA LYS A 2 23.54 -39.64 -23.55
C LYS A 2 22.14 -39.73 -24.17
N LYS A 3 21.89 -40.74 -25.02
CA LYS A 3 20.61 -40.95 -25.72
C LYS A 3 19.42 -40.98 -24.75
N GLU A 4 19.59 -41.60 -23.60
CA GLU A 4 18.59 -41.71 -22.52
C GLU A 4 18.21 -40.33 -21.94
N HIS A 5 19.18 -39.45 -21.70
CA HIS A 5 18.91 -38.08 -21.23
C HIS A 5 18.16 -37.25 -22.28
N ARG A 6 18.46 -37.47 -23.58
CA ARG A 6 17.75 -36.78 -24.68
C ARG A 6 16.29 -37.24 -24.76
N LEU A 7 16.03 -38.53 -24.59
CA LEU A 7 14.67 -39.09 -24.56
C LEU A 7 13.87 -38.57 -23.36
N PHE A 8 14.48 -38.53 -22.18
CA PHE A 8 13.85 -37.99 -20.97
C PHE A 8 13.49 -36.51 -21.12
N ILE A 9 14.38 -35.68 -21.68
CA ILE A 9 14.10 -34.26 -21.92
C ILE A 9 12.95 -34.09 -22.91
N ILE A 10 12.90 -34.88 -23.99
CA ILE A 10 11.79 -34.84 -24.96
C ILE A 10 10.47 -35.21 -24.27
N GLN A 11 10.45 -36.25 -23.45
CA GLN A 11 9.26 -36.65 -22.70
C GLN A 11 8.81 -35.57 -21.70
N LEU A 12 9.75 -34.92 -21.02
CA LEU A 12 9.46 -33.81 -20.11
C LEU A 12 8.87 -32.61 -20.86
N VAL A 13 9.44 -32.25 -22.01
CA VAL A 13 8.93 -31.15 -22.85
C VAL A 13 7.51 -31.46 -23.34
N ILE A 14 7.24 -32.70 -23.78
CA ILE A 14 5.91 -33.14 -24.20
C ILE A 14 4.92 -33.08 -23.02
N ALA A 15 5.32 -33.58 -21.84
CA ALA A 15 4.47 -33.55 -20.66
C ALA A 15 4.13 -32.12 -20.22
N VAL A 16 5.11 -31.21 -20.23
CA VAL A 16 4.90 -29.78 -19.93
C VAL A 16 3.99 -29.13 -20.98
N ALA A 17 4.21 -29.42 -22.26
CA ALA A 17 3.37 -28.90 -23.35
C ALA A 17 1.91 -29.38 -23.24
N LEU A 18 1.70 -30.66 -22.93
CA LEU A 18 0.37 -31.23 -22.70
C LEU A 18 -0.30 -30.62 -21.47
N PHE A 19 0.43 -30.47 -20.36
CA PHE A 19 -0.09 -29.85 -19.15
C PHE A 19 -0.51 -28.40 -19.39
N LEU A 20 0.34 -27.60 -20.05
CA LEU A 20 0.02 -26.21 -20.40
C LEU A 20 -1.16 -26.13 -21.37
N GLY A 21 -1.22 -27.02 -22.36
CA GLY A 21 -2.33 -27.11 -23.30
C GLY A 21 -3.65 -27.45 -22.62
N LEU A 22 -3.66 -28.42 -21.72
CA LEU A 22 -4.83 -28.82 -20.96
C LEU A 22 -5.26 -27.70 -19.99
N SER A 23 -4.32 -27.09 -19.28
CA SER A 23 -4.58 -25.95 -18.40
C SER A 23 -5.19 -24.78 -19.16
N PHE A 24 -4.68 -24.48 -20.37
CA PHE A 24 -5.24 -23.45 -21.23
C PHE A 24 -6.65 -23.82 -21.73
N MET A 25 -6.90 -25.08 -22.10
CA MET A 25 -8.24 -25.55 -22.49
C MET A 25 -9.22 -25.46 -21.32
N VAL A 26 -8.85 -25.92 -20.12
CA VAL A 26 -9.69 -25.85 -18.92
C VAL A 26 -9.98 -24.39 -18.57
N LYS A 27 -8.96 -23.53 -18.56
CA LYS A 27 -9.13 -22.09 -18.35
C LYS A 27 -10.06 -21.49 -19.40
N LYS A 28 -9.86 -21.80 -20.68
CA LYS A 28 -10.70 -21.28 -21.77
C LYS A 28 -12.16 -21.75 -21.63
N ALA A 29 -12.37 -23.03 -21.35
CA ALA A 29 -13.69 -23.61 -21.14
C ALA A 29 -14.40 -22.96 -19.94
N PHE A 30 -13.70 -22.84 -18.80
CA PHE A 30 -14.19 -22.14 -17.62
C PHE A 30 -14.52 -20.68 -17.93
N MET A 31 -13.60 -19.92 -18.54
CA MET A 31 -13.83 -18.51 -18.88
C MET A 31 -14.93 -18.30 -19.94
N SER A 32 -15.24 -19.31 -20.75
CA SER A 32 -16.30 -19.25 -21.77
C SER A 32 -17.68 -19.64 -21.24
N ASP A 33 -17.77 -20.28 -20.07
CA ASP A 33 -19.05 -20.62 -19.45
C ASP A 33 -19.66 -19.36 -18.81
N PRO A 34 -20.86 -18.90 -19.24
CA PRO A 34 -21.53 -17.75 -18.64
C PRO A 34 -21.76 -17.90 -17.13
N LYS A 35 -21.95 -19.12 -16.63
CA LYS A 35 -22.10 -19.38 -15.18
C LYS A 35 -20.79 -19.15 -14.44
N ALA A 36 -19.67 -19.56 -15.02
CA ALA A 36 -18.36 -19.29 -14.44
C ALA A 36 -18.01 -17.80 -14.47
N GLN A 37 -18.41 -17.05 -15.50
CA GLN A 37 -18.31 -15.58 -15.51
C GLN A 37 -19.11 -14.96 -14.37
N SER A 38 -20.36 -15.38 -14.15
CA SER A 38 -21.14 -14.89 -13.00
C SER A 38 -20.49 -15.24 -11.64
N TYR A 39 -19.79 -16.37 -11.56
CA TYR A 39 -19.05 -16.76 -10.36
C TYR A 39 -17.78 -15.91 -10.17
N LEU A 40 -17.06 -15.58 -11.25
CA LEU A 40 -15.91 -14.69 -11.20
C LEU A 40 -16.32 -13.26 -10.87
N GLU A 41 -17.40 -12.74 -11.45
CA GLU A 41 -17.98 -11.43 -11.12
C GLU A 41 -18.51 -11.40 -9.69
N PHE A 42 -19.14 -12.48 -9.21
CA PHE A 42 -19.52 -12.61 -7.81
C PHE A 42 -18.30 -12.65 -6.91
N ASN A 43 -17.26 -13.42 -7.24
CA ASN A 43 -16.04 -13.51 -6.44
C ASN A 43 -15.24 -12.20 -6.47
N GLU A 44 -15.18 -11.49 -7.60
CA GLU A 44 -14.63 -10.13 -7.68
C GLU A 44 -15.48 -9.13 -6.92
N GLY A 45 -16.82 -9.25 -6.97
CA GLY A 45 -17.76 -8.47 -6.19
C GLY A 45 -17.59 -8.69 -4.69
N VAL A 46 -17.45 -9.95 -4.27
CA VAL A 46 -17.15 -10.36 -2.90
C VAL A 46 -15.77 -9.88 -2.50
N LYS A 47 -14.75 -9.98 -3.37
CA LYS A 47 -13.40 -9.47 -3.12
C LYS A 47 -13.38 -7.94 -3.00
N LYS A 48 -14.18 -7.25 -3.81
CA LYS A 48 -14.34 -5.79 -3.79
C LYS A 48 -15.17 -5.31 -2.58
N MET A 49 -16.15 -6.09 -2.17
CA MET A 49 -16.89 -5.89 -0.92
C MET A 49 -15.99 -6.15 0.27
N ALA A 50 -15.25 -7.25 0.27
CA ALA A 50 -14.24 -7.64 1.27
C ALA A 50 -13.10 -6.61 1.38
N SER A 51 -12.69 -6.00 0.26
CA SER A 51 -11.73 -4.89 0.26
C SER A 51 -12.35 -3.56 0.71
N SER A 52 -13.68 -3.46 0.79
CA SER A 52 -14.31 -2.27 1.32
C SER A 52 -14.10 -2.21 2.83
N THR A 53 -13.58 -1.08 3.26
CA THR A 53 -13.25 -0.79 4.65
C THR A 53 -14.44 -0.98 5.59
N TYR A 54 -15.65 -0.68 5.11
CA TYR A 54 -16.91 -0.79 5.83
C TYR A 54 -17.36 -2.23 6.02
N ALA A 55 -17.30 -3.06 4.97
CA ALA A 55 -17.66 -4.47 5.08
C ALA A 55 -16.69 -5.23 6.00
N LEU A 56 -15.41 -4.83 6.05
CA LEU A 56 -14.47 -5.36 7.03
C LEU A 56 -14.91 -5.04 8.47
N VAL A 57 -15.40 -3.81 8.75
CA VAL A 57 -15.97 -3.48 10.06
C VAL A 57 -17.13 -4.40 10.38
N ASP A 58 -18.11 -4.52 9.48
CA ASP A 58 -19.29 -5.36 9.71
C ASP A 58 -18.94 -6.84 9.93
N SER A 59 -17.98 -7.36 9.15
CA SER A 59 -17.46 -8.71 9.33
C SER A 59 -16.83 -8.90 10.71
N LEU A 60 -16.01 -7.95 11.16
CA LEU A 60 -15.33 -8.04 12.47
C LEU A 60 -16.31 -7.89 13.64
N ILE A 61 -17.39 -7.12 13.48
CA ILE A 61 -18.48 -7.06 14.45
C ILE A 61 -19.15 -8.44 14.54
N ALA A 62 -19.52 -9.03 13.39
CA ALA A 62 -20.21 -10.31 13.34
C ALA A 62 -19.40 -11.44 13.98
N THR A 63 -18.06 -11.39 13.91
CA THR A 63 -17.17 -12.40 14.51
C THR A 63 -16.62 -12.01 15.88
N ASN A 64 -17.11 -10.92 16.50
CA ASN A 64 -16.59 -10.39 17.77
C ASN A 64 -15.05 -10.23 17.78
N ASP A 65 -14.49 -9.70 16.69
CA ASP A 65 -13.04 -9.46 16.56
C ASP A 65 -12.71 -8.00 16.21
N LEU A 66 -13.68 -7.09 16.29
CA LEU A 66 -13.46 -5.67 16.02
C LEU A 66 -12.61 -5.03 17.13
N THR A 67 -11.35 -4.78 16.81
CA THR A 67 -10.37 -4.16 17.72
C THR A 67 -9.73 -2.90 17.15
N PHE A 68 -10.08 -2.48 15.93
CA PHE A 68 -9.54 -1.29 15.28
C PHE A 68 -10.55 -0.67 14.31
N ASP A 69 -10.35 0.60 13.95
CA ASP A 69 -11.17 1.27 12.93
C ASP A 69 -10.46 1.29 11.59
N PRO A 70 -10.79 0.46 10.59
CA PRO A 70 -10.14 0.47 9.27
C PRO A 70 -10.43 1.73 8.43
N THR A 71 -11.39 2.57 8.80
CA THR A 71 -11.88 3.73 8.02
C THR A 71 -11.12 5.04 8.28
N SER A 72 -10.09 5.00 9.14
CA SER A 72 -9.28 6.17 9.52
C SER A 72 -10.10 7.26 10.21
N GLY A 73 -11.00 6.86 11.09
CA GLY A 73 -11.79 7.72 11.97
C GLY A 73 -13.19 8.02 11.46
N LYS A 74 -13.58 7.56 10.26
CA LYS A 74 -14.91 7.89 9.70
C LYS A 74 -16.03 7.18 10.46
N ASP A 75 -15.79 5.92 10.84
CA ASP A 75 -16.74 5.05 11.54
C ASP A 75 -16.37 4.82 13.01
N ILE A 76 -15.55 5.70 13.59
CA ILE A 76 -15.04 5.48 14.94
C ILE A 76 -16.15 5.31 15.99
N ASP A 77 -17.28 6.00 15.82
CA ASP A 77 -18.46 5.85 16.69
C ASP A 77 -19.03 4.42 16.63
N LYS A 78 -19.17 3.86 15.42
CA LYS A 78 -19.62 2.49 15.21
C LYS A 78 -18.62 1.49 15.80
N VAL A 79 -17.33 1.75 15.64
CA VAL A 79 -16.27 0.89 16.17
C VAL A 79 -16.30 0.85 17.70
N LEU A 80 -16.39 1.99 18.37
CA LEU A 80 -16.46 2.07 19.83
C LEU A 80 -17.70 1.39 20.41
N ASN A 81 -18.83 1.40 19.70
CA ASN A 81 -20.05 0.69 20.13
C ASN A 81 -19.99 -0.83 19.97
N ASN A 82 -19.03 -1.36 19.22
CA ASN A 82 -18.98 -2.78 18.85
C ASN A 82 -17.59 -3.39 19.07
N LEU A 83 -16.81 -2.86 20.01
CA LEU A 83 -15.50 -3.42 20.33
C LEU A 83 -15.65 -4.85 20.85
N LYS A 84 -14.69 -5.70 20.46
CA LYS A 84 -14.57 -7.09 20.89
C LYS A 84 -14.75 -7.27 22.39
N TYR A 85 -15.61 -8.19 22.80
CA TYR A 85 -15.67 -8.67 24.17
C TYR A 85 -14.68 -9.82 24.42
N THR A 86 -14.04 -9.84 25.59
CA THR A 86 -13.13 -10.90 26.03
C THR A 86 -12.96 -10.90 27.56
N ASP A 87 -12.83 -12.09 28.15
CA ASP A 87 -12.50 -12.28 29.57
C ASP A 87 -10.98 -12.25 29.84
N ASN A 88 -10.17 -12.20 28.77
CA ASN A 88 -8.72 -12.09 28.83
C ASN A 88 -8.28 -10.72 29.37
N LYS A 89 -7.03 -10.62 29.81
CA LYS A 89 -6.38 -9.33 30.05
C LYS A 89 -6.43 -8.47 28.78
N LYS A 90 -6.59 -7.17 28.91
CA LYS A 90 -6.81 -6.22 27.82
C LYS A 90 -5.66 -5.22 27.78
N LEU A 91 -5.06 -5.06 26.60
CA LEU A 91 -4.07 -4.04 26.30
C LEU A 91 -4.68 -3.04 25.31
N LEU A 92 -4.89 -1.80 25.75
CA LEU A 92 -5.28 -0.70 24.87
C LEU A 92 -4.04 -0.14 24.17
N ILE A 93 -4.09 -0.03 22.85
CA ILE A 93 -3.06 0.57 22.02
C ILE A 93 -3.68 1.77 21.29
N VAL A 94 -3.09 2.96 21.48
CA VAL A 94 -3.49 4.18 20.78
C VAL A 94 -2.27 4.82 20.14
N GLY A 95 -2.29 5.03 18.84
CA GLY A 95 -1.13 5.46 18.08
C GLY A 95 -1.50 6.08 16.74
N SER A 96 -0.48 6.30 15.90
CA SER A 96 -0.65 6.82 14.55
C SER A 96 -0.57 5.69 13.50
N SER A 97 -0.26 6.03 12.24
CA SER A 97 -0.18 5.07 11.14
C SER A 97 0.77 3.90 11.41
N GLN A 98 1.88 4.13 12.14
CA GLN A 98 2.89 3.13 12.52
C GLN A 98 2.28 1.91 13.23
N MET A 99 1.16 2.09 13.91
CA MET A 99 0.51 1.04 14.69
C MET A 99 -0.57 0.29 13.91
N ARG A 100 -0.93 0.75 12.71
CA ARG A 100 -2.11 0.25 11.99
C ARG A 100 -1.91 0.01 10.49
N VAL A 101 -1.03 0.72 9.83
CA VAL A 101 -0.94 0.66 8.37
C VAL A 101 0.22 -0.23 7.99
N VAL A 102 -0.12 -1.40 7.43
CA VAL A 102 0.84 -2.32 6.82
C VAL A 102 0.95 -2.00 5.34
N GLN A 103 2.12 -1.54 4.93
CA GLN A 103 2.34 -1.06 3.58
C GLN A 103 2.47 -2.19 2.58
N GLY A 104 1.80 -2.04 1.43
CA GLY A 104 1.84 -3.03 0.34
C GLY A 104 0.88 -4.20 0.51
N GLU A 105 0.07 -4.21 1.56
CA GLU A 105 -0.94 -5.25 1.81
C GLU A 105 -2.35 -4.70 1.63
N GLU A 106 -3.25 -5.56 1.14
CA GLU A 106 -4.69 -5.28 1.17
C GLU A 106 -5.16 -5.22 2.63
N ILE A 107 -6.23 -4.47 2.90
CA ILE A 107 -6.62 -4.15 4.28
C ILE A 107 -6.93 -5.38 5.15
N GLN A 108 -7.41 -6.46 4.54
CA GLN A 108 -7.70 -7.71 5.24
C GLN A 108 -6.42 -8.46 5.65
N ASP A 109 -5.44 -8.52 4.76
CA ASP A 109 -4.13 -9.11 5.05
C ASP A 109 -3.37 -8.26 6.07
N ALA A 110 -3.40 -6.94 5.87
CA ALA A 110 -2.83 -5.95 6.77
C ALA A 110 -3.36 -6.11 8.20
N TYR A 111 -4.65 -6.45 8.38
CA TYR A 111 -5.23 -6.68 9.70
C TYR A 111 -4.50 -7.78 10.48
N GLN A 112 -4.17 -8.90 9.85
CA GLN A 112 -3.44 -10.00 10.50
C GLN A 112 -1.96 -9.69 10.73
N SER A 113 -1.43 -8.74 9.98
CA SER A 113 -0.06 -8.25 10.06
C SER A 113 0.12 -7.11 11.08
N LEU A 114 -0.96 -6.57 11.67
CA LEU A 114 -0.87 -5.48 12.64
C LEU A 114 -0.05 -5.85 13.87
N VAL A 115 0.64 -4.85 14.43
CA VAL A 115 1.39 -4.97 15.68
C VAL A 115 0.54 -5.55 16.82
N SER A 116 -0.72 -5.14 16.92
CA SER A 116 -1.66 -5.63 17.92
C SER A 116 -1.98 -7.12 17.76
N ARG A 117 -2.25 -7.57 16.53
CA ARG A 117 -2.50 -8.99 16.22
C ARG A 117 -1.27 -9.86 16.39
N LYS A 118 -0.09 -9.33 16.05
CA LYS A 118 1.19 -9.98 16.33
C LYS A 118 1.47 -10.08 17.84
N ILE A 119 1.10 -9.06 18.63
CA ILE A 119 1.18 -9.13 20.09
C ILE A 119 0.28 -10.25 20.61
N GLU A 120 -1.01 -10.29 20.25
CA GLU A 120 -1.92 -11.38 20.67
C GLU A 120 -1.37 -12.76 20.29
N ARG A 121 -0.85 -12.91 19.07
CA ARG A 121 -0.30 -14.18 18.57
C ARG A 121 0.94 -14.65 19.31
N TYR A 122 1.85 -13.74 19.65
CA TYR A 122 3.12 -14.08 20.30
C TYR A 122 3.05 -14.02 21.83
N ASN A 123 1.98 -13.49 22.39
CA ASN A 123 1.83 -13.32 23.82
C ASN A 123 1.36 -14.63 24.50
N SER A 124 2.21 -15.17 25.38
CA SER A 124 1.90 -16.34 26.21
C SER A 124 0.99 -16.06 27.42
N LYS A 125 0.89 -14.82 27.90
CA LYS A 125 0.08 -14.43 29.07
C LYS A 125 -1.36 -14.04 28.73
N GLY A 126 -1.75 -14.21 27.47
CA GLY A 126 -3.15 -14.15 27.05
C GLY A 126 -3.75 -12.76 27.06
N TYR A 127 -3.00 -11.71 26.70
CA TYR A 127 -3.66 -10.41 26.46
C TYR A 127 -4.44 -10.44 25.14
N SER A 128 -5.66 -9.90 25.18
CA SER A 128 -6.36 -9.38 24.02
C SER A 128 -6.01 -7.90 23.84
N THR A 129 -5.83 -7.48 22.60
CA THR A 129 -5.38 -6.14 22.23
C THR A 129 -6.50 -5.35 21.57
N TYR A 130 -6.54 -4.06 21.86
CA TYR A 130 -7.50 -3.11 21.29
C TYR A 130 -6.70 -1.98 20.67
N ASN A 131 -6.65 -1.93 19.34
CA ASN A 131 -5.83 -0.97 18.60
C ASN A 131 -6.69 0.16 18.04
N LEU A 132 -6.89 1.21 18.84
CA LEU A 132 -7.66 2.39 18.46
C LEU A 132 -6.80 3.45 17.75
N SER A 133 -5.72 3.02 17.08
CA SER A 133 -4.84 3.89 16.31
C SER A 133 -5.46 4.31 14.97
N LEU A 134 -5.25 5.56 14.57
CA LEU A 134 -5.69 6.11 13.28
C LEU A 134 -4.51 6.71 12.52
N GLY A 135 -4.58 6.73 11.19
CA GLY A 135 -3.49 7.30 10.40
C GLY A 135 -3.31 8.80 10.66
N GLY A 136 -2.13 9.23 11.10
CA GLY A 136 -1.83 10.63 11.46
C GLY A 136 -2.69 11.18 12.61
N MET A 137 -2.66 10.51 13.77
CA MET A 137 -3.34 11.01 14.97
C MET A 137 -2.55 12.10 15.66
N THR A 138 -3.22 13.22 15.95
CA THR A 138 -2.65 14.29 16.78
C THR A 138 -2.64 13.92 18.26
N THR A 139 -1.86 14.65 19.08
CA THR A 139 -1.90 14.49 20.54
C THR A 139 -3.33 14.56 21.08
N LYS A 140 -4.12 15.56 20.67
CA LYS A 140 -5.52 15.72 21.16
C LYS A 140 -6.40 14.53 20.84
N GLU A 141 -6.27 13.98 19.64
CA GLU A 141 -7.00 12.77 19.24
C GLU A 141 -6.58 11.55 20.06
N LYS A 142 -5.28 11.40 20.35
CA LYS A 142 -4.78 10.32 21.20
C LYS A 142 -5.36 10.39 22.61
N LEU A 143 -5.43 11.58 23.21
CA LEU A 143 -6.03 11.73 24.53
C LEU A 143 -7.51 11.32 24.52
N ILE A 144 -8.30 11.81 23.56
CA ILE A 144 -9.73 11.47 23.44
C ILE A 144 -9.91 9.95 23.26
N MET A 145 -9.17 9.34 22.33
CA MET A 145 -9.27 7.91 22.04
C MET A 145 -8.81 7.05 23.22
N THR A 146 -7.79 7.51 23.95
CA THR A 146 -7.31 6.81 25.15
C THR A 146 -8.36 6.84 26.25
N THR A 147 -8.96 8.00 26.53
CA THR A 147 -10.08 8.13 27.48
C THR A 147 -11.23 7.21 27.08
N LYS A 148 -11.72 7.29 25.84
CA LYS A 148 -12.87 6.49 25.38
C LYS A 148 -12.59 5.01 25.36
N GLY A 149 -11.41 4.60 24.88
CA GLY A 149 -10.99 3.21 24.96
C GLY A 149 -10.97 2.70 26.39
N THR A 150 -10.39 3.46 27.32
CA THR A 150 -10.30 3.10 28.75
C THR A 150 -11.68 2.98 29.40
N GLU A 151 -12.58 3.94 29.15
CA GLU A 151 -13.97 3.93 29.63
C GLU A 151 -14.73 2.66 29.18
N ILE A 152 -14.54 2.24 27.92
CA ILE A 152 -15.29 1.10 27.34
C ILE A 152 -14.71 -0.24 27.77
N ILE A 153 -13.39 -0.40 27.68
CA ILE A 153 -12.76 -1.73 27.77
C ILE A 153 -12.24 -2.04 29.17
N ASN A 154 -12.00 -1.03 30.01
CA ASN A 154 -11.36 -1.13 31.31
C ASN A 154 -10.06 -1.96 31.28
N PRO A 155 -9.01 -1.47 30.60
CA PRO A 155 -7.83 -2.27 30.30
C PRO A 155 -6.91 -2.45 31.51
N GLU A 156 -6.22 -3.59 31.58
CA GLU A 156 -5.11 -3.82 32.50
C GLU A 156 -3.99 -2.81 32.26
N ARG A 157 -3.75 -2.45 31.00
CA ARG A 157 -2.67 -1.55 30.60
C ARG A 157 -3.05 -0.74 29.36
N VAL A 158 -2.63 0.52 29.34
CA VAL A 158 -2.71 1.41 28.19
C VAL A 158 -1.31 1.66 27.63
N LEU A 159 -1.15 1.57 26.32
CA LEU A 159 0.02 1.94 25.56
C LEU A 159 -0.34 3.05 24.58
N VAL A 160 0.28 4.22 24.72
CA VAL A 160 0.15 5.32 23.76
C VAL A 160 1.45 5.51 23.01
N SER A 161 1.39 5.40 21.69
CA SER A 161 2.55 5.58 20.82
C SER A 161 2.64 7.01 20.30
N VAL A 162 3.84 7.57 20.24
CA VAL A 162 4.07 8.96 19.80
C VAL A 162 5.28 9.07 18.87
N THR A 163 5.20 10.05 17.96
CA THR A 163 6.33 10.59 17.19
C THR A 163 6.38 12.11 17.34
N PRO A 164 7.54 12.75 17.05
CA PRO A 164 7.60 14.20 16.91
C PRO A 164 6.53 14.77 15.96
N TRP A 165 6.21 14.07 14.87
CA TRP A 165 5.21 14.50 13.90
C TRP A 165 3.81 14.61 14.51
N ASP A 166 3.40 13.62 15.29
CA ASP A 166 2.09 13.58 15.95
C ASP A 166 1.85 14.75 16.91
N CYS A 167 2.95 15.24 17.50
CA CYS A 167 2.95 16.24 18.55
C CYS A 167 3.01 17.67 18.03
N LEU A 168 2.97 17.90 16.71
CA LEU A 168 2.95 19.26 16.14
C LEU A 168 1.58 19.73 15.70
N SER A 169 0.74 18.83 15.22
CA SER A 169 -0.58 19.18 14.70
C SER A 169 -1.59 19.33 15.84
N ASP A 170 -2.39 20.40 15.80
CA ASP A 170 -3.55 20.59 16.69
C ASP A 170 -4.87 20.12 16.07
N LYS A 171 -4.81 19.57 14.86
CA LYS A 171 -6.01 19.18 14.13
C LYS A 171 -6.79 18.14 14.91
N LEU A 172 -8.10 18.30 14.96
CA LEU A 172 -9.03 17.36 15.56
C LEU A 172 -10.05 16.98 14.49
N ARG A 173 -10.10 15.70 14.09
CA ARG A 173 -11.10 15.22 13.13
C ARG A 173 -12.52 15.46 13.67
N PRO A 174 -13.48 15.90 12.82
CA PRO A 174 -14.85 16.11 13.25
C PRO A 174 -15.49 14.88 13.90
N SER A 175 -15.23 13.68 13.39
CA SER A 175 -15.72 12.42 13.96
C SER A 175 -15.16 12.16 15.36
N ILE A 176 -13.87 12.42 15.60
CA ILE A 176 -13.24 12.27 16.92
C ILE A 176 -13.74 13.33 17.91
N LYS A 177 -13.97 14.56 17.42
CA LYS A 177 -14.62 15.60 18.23
C LYS A 177 -16.04 15.19 18.64
N ALA A 178 -16.80 14.57 17.73
CA ALA A 178 -18.18 14.18 17.97
C ALA A 178 -18.32 13.10 19.05
N ILE A 179 -17.32 12.22 19.22
CA ILE A 179 -17.35 11.17 20.25
C ILE A 179 -16.89 11.65 21.62
N GLN A 180 -16.24 12.81 21.73
CA GLN A 180 -15.66 13.29 23.00
C GLN A 180 -16.72 13.41 24.11
N GLY A 181 -17.93 13.87 23.77
CA GLY A 181 -19.05 14.00 24.70
C GLY A 181 -19.99 12.79 24.76
N LYS A 182 -19.69 11.71 24.04
CA LYS A 182 -20.53 10.50 24.04
C LYS A 182 -20.12 9.54 25.15
N THR A 183 -21.10 8.87 25.73
CA THR A 183 -20.89 7.74 26.63
C THR A 183 -21.18 6.46 25.87
N TYR A 184 -20.37 5.43 26.12
CA TYR A 184 -20.52 4.12 25.53
C TYR A 184 -20.78 3.11 26.65
N ALA A 185 -21.49 2.03 26.33
CA ALA A 185 -21.66 0.94 27.29
C ALA A 185 -20.30 0.31 27.60
N SER A 186 -20.04 0.07 28.89
CA SER A 186 -18.89 -0.74 29.32
C SER A 186 -19.03 -2.14 28.77
N LEU A 187 -17.92 -2.75 28.33
CA LEU A 187 -17.85 -4.17 27.99
C LEU A 187 -17.80 -5.01 29.28
N GLU A 188 -18.87 -4.94 30.06
CA GLU A 188 -19.11 -5.85 31.17
C GLU A 188 -19.94 -7.04 30.71
N LYS A 189 -19.70 -8.19 31.33
CA LYS A 189 -20.39 -9.44 31.04
C LYS A 189 -21.87 -9.28 31.40
N THR A 190 -22.71 -8.95 30.42
CA THR A 190 -24.14 -9.13 30.58
C THR A 190 -24.44 -10.59 30.32
N ASP A 191 -24.91 -11.30 31.36
CA ASP A 191 -25.29 -12.72 31.28
C ASP A 191 -26.27 -13.01 30.13
N GLU A 192 -26.97 -11.99 29.62
CA GLU A 192 -27.89 -12.08 28.49
C GLU A 192 -27.24 -12.28 27.11
N VAL A 193 -25.96 -11.91 26.91
CA VAL A 193 -25.32 -12.02 25.58
C VAL A 193 -24.89 -13.47 25.28
N VAL A 194 -24.63 -14.27 26.31
CA VAL A 194 -24.25 -15.69 26.16
C VAL A 194 -25.43 -16.55 25.69
N THR A 195 -26.68 -16.15 25.93
CA THR A 195 -27.87 -16.86 25.45
C THR A 195 -28.34 -16.46 24.05
N LYS A 196 -27.69 -15.48 23.40
CA LYS A 196 -27.83 -15.25 21.95
C LYS A 196 -26.75 -15.99 21.16
N GLU A 197 -26.31 -17.15 21.65
CA GLU A 197 -25.87 -18.20 20.72
C GLU A 197 -26.99 -18.40 19.71
N ALA A 198 -26.64 -18.22 18.44
CA ALA A 198 -27.57 -18.12 17.34
C ALA A 198 -28.44 -19.38 17.20
N THR A 199 -29.60 -19.41 17.87
CA THR A 199 -30.78 -20.08 17.35
C THR A 199 -31.35 -19.24 16.20
N ASN A 200 -30.53 -18.99 15.17
CA ASN A 200 -31.01 -18.59 13.85
C ASN A 200 -31.37 -19.86 13.09
N THR A 201 -32.46 -20.51 13.49
CA THR A 201 -33.07 -21.61 12.75
C THR A 201 -34.09 -21.09 11.73
N GLY A 202 -33.79 -20.01 11.00
CA GLY A 202 -34.84 -19.34 10.24
C GLY A 202 -34.43 -18.29 9.21
N SER A 203 -33.33 -18.48 8.49
CA SER A 203 -33.16 -18.17 7.05
C SER A 203 -31.66 -18.10 6.75
N ASP A 204 -31.17 -19.04 5.94
CA ASP A 204 -29.77 -19.24 5.52
C ASP A 204 -29.19 -18.12 4.63
N GLU A 205 -29.57 -16.86 4.87
CA GLU A 205 -29.04 -15.69 4.18
C GLU A 205 -28.20 -14.85 5.15
N VAL A 206 -27.06 -15.39 5.57
CA VAL A 206 -25.99 -14.59 6.18
C VAL A 206 -24.84 -14.48 5.19
N PHE A 207 -24.50 -13.21 4.90
CA PHE A 207 -23.43 -12.66 4.07
C PHE A 207 -22.12 -13.50 3.96
N PRO A 208 -21.35 -13.39 2.86
CA PRO A 208 -20.77 -14.51 2.10
C PRO A 208 -19.52 -15.20 2.70
N LEU A 209 -19.17 -14.96 3.96
CA LEU A 209 -17.99 -15.58 4.57
C LEU A 209 -18.22 -17.06 4.92
N ASN A 210 -19.42 -17.43 5.38
CA ASN A 210 -19.77 -18.85 5.59
C ASN A 210 -19.91 -19.61 4.27
N ILE A 211 -20.39 -18.95 3.21
CA ILE A 211 -20.41 -19.50 1.86
C ILE A 211 -18.97 -19.79 1.42
N ASN A 212 -18.03 -18.87 1.66
CA ASN A 212 -16.62 -19.11 1.32
C ASN A 212 -16.00 -20.25 2.14
N SER A 213 -16.29 -20.40 3.43
CA SER A 213 -15.78 -21.54 4.21
C SER A 213 -16.33 -22.87 3.70
N GLN A 214 -17.64 -22.95 3.45
CA GLN A 214 -18.28 -24.17 2.94
C GLN A 214 -17.86 -24.50 1.51
N ILE A 215 -17.70 -23.49 0.66
CA ILE A 215 -17.15 -23.65 -0.69
C ILE A 215 -15.69 -24.08 -0.60
N THR A 216 -14.88 -23.48 0.27
CA THR A 216 -13.47 -23.86 0.44
C THR A 216 -13.36 -25.29 0.94
N GLU A 217 -14.11 -25.69 1.97
CA GLU A 217 -14.16 -27.09 2.44
C GLU A 217 -14.67 -28.05 1.35
N THR A 218 -15.67 -27.64 0.57
CA THR A 218 -16.20 -28.47 -0.52
C THR A 218 -15.19 -28.59 -1.66
N VAL A 219 -14.50 -27.51 -2.01
CA VAL A 219 -13.45 -27.50 -3.04
C VAL A 219 -12.23 -28.29 -2.58
N ASP A 220 -11.78 -28.11 -1.33
CA ASP A 220 -10.69 -28.86 -0.72
C ASP A 220 -11.04 -30.35 -0.68
N LYS A 221 -12.27 -30.70 -0.30
CA LYS A 221 -12.75 -32.07 -0.33
C LYS A 221 -12.86 -32.64 -1.75
N ILE A 222 -13.33 -31.88 -2.72
CA ILE A 222 -13.34 -32.29 -4.14
C ILE A 222 -11.91 -32.47 -4.67
N VAL A 223 -10.97 -31.62 -4.25
CA VAL A 223 -9.55 -31.69 -4.61
C VAL A 223 -8.89 -32.91 -3.95
N GLU A 224 -9.16 -33.18 -2.68
CA GLU A 224 -8.69 -34.36 -1.96
C GLU A 224 -9.28 -35.66 -2.54
N ASP A 225 -10.58 -35.67 -2.85
CA ASP A 225 -11.31 -36.85 -3.33
C ASP A 225 -11.04 -37.15 -4.82
N ASN A 226 -10.76 -36.13 -5.66
CA ASN A 226 -10.61 -36.31 -7.11
C ASN A 226 -9.17 -36.18 -7.63
N ILE A 227 -8.20 -35.73 -6.82
CA ILE A 227 -6.79 -35.69 -7.22
C ILE A 227 -6.03 -36.89 -6.60
N ASP A 228 -6.48 -38.10 -6.95
CA ASP A 228 -5.86 -39.38 -6.57
C ASP A 228 -4.41 -39.55 -7.14
N ILE A 229 -3.99 -38.67 -8.05
CA ILE A 229 -2.66 -38.65 -8.66
C ILE A 229 -1.59 -38.00 -7.76
N TYR A 230 -1.95 -37.06 -6.88
CA TYR A 230 -0.98 -36.35 -6.05
C TYR A 230 -0.68 -37.06 -4.72
N SER A 231 -1.63 -37.80 -4.16
CA SER A 231 -1.45 -38.54 -2.90
C SER A 231 -0.59 -39.81 -3.07
N LYS A 232 -0.54 -40.40 -4.27
CA LYS A 232 0.02 -41.74 -4.50
C LYS A 232 1.44 -41.82 -5.06
N ARG A 233 2.15 -40.71 -5.30
CA ARG A 233 3.55 -40.77 -5.80
C ARG A 233 4.51 -39.96 -4.96
N ALA A 234 5.00 -40.59 -3.89
CA ALA A 234 6.12 -40.12 -3.06
C ALA A 234 7.31 -39.61 -3.90
N ALA A 235 7.59 -40.25 -5.04
CA ALA A 235 8.66 -39.84 -5.96
C ALA A 235 8.48 -38.43 -6.56
N ILE A 236 7.25 -37.97 -6.80
CA ILE A 236 6.98 -36.63 -7.34
C ILE A 236 7.16 -35.58 -6.24
N LYS A 237 6.71 -35.87 -5.01
CA LYS A 237 6.96 -35.03 -3.83
C LYS A 237 8.46 -34.90 -3.54
N THR A 238 9.20 -36.00 -3.57
CA THR A 238 10.66 -36.00 -3.39
C THR A 238 11.38 -35.29 -4.52
N TRP A 239 10.93 -35.43 -5.77
CA TRP A 239 11.54 -34.75 -6.92
C TRP A 239 11.26 -33.24 -6.94
N LEU A 240 10.02 -32.82 -6.65
CA LEU A 240 9.68 -31.40 -6.50
C LEU A 240 10.40 -30.79 -5.30
N SER A 241 10.47 -31.48 -4.16
CA SER A 241 11.27 -31.01 -3.03
C SER A 241 12.74 -30.92 -3.41
N ASP A 242 13.35 -31.95 -4.01
CA ASP A 242 14.78 -31.93 -4.38
C ASP A 242 15.11 -30.86 -5.45
N LYS A 243 14.19 -30.60 -6.40
CA LYS A 243 14.36 -29.53 -7.39
C LYS A 243 14.15 -28.15 -6.79
N THR A 244 13.14 -27.96 -5.96
CA THR A 244 12.85 -26.67 -5.33
C THR A 244 13.94 -26.34 -4.31
N THR A 245 14.39 -27.33 -3.54
CA THR A 245 15.51 -27.18 -2.60
C THR A 245 16.84 -26.97 -3.34
N LYS A 246 17.12 -27.60 -4.49
CA LYS A 246 18.32 -27.29 -5.30
C LYS A 246 18.28 -25.89 -5.92
N VAL A 247 17.12 -25.43 -6.37
CA VAL A 247 16.96 -24.06 -6.89
C VAL A 247 17.12 -23.05 -5.76
N LEU A 248 16.46 -23.27 -4.62
CA LEU A 248 16.58 -22.41 -3.44
C LEU A 248 17.99 -22.45 -2.82
N LYS A 249 18.66 -23.59 -2.86
CA LYS A 249 20.04 -23.74 -2.36
C LYS A 249 21.07 -23.15 -3.33
N GLY A 250 20.82 -23.21 -4.64
CA GLY A 250 21.60 -22.45 -5.64
C GLY A 250 21.43 -20.93 -5.51
N ILE A 251 20.26 -20.47 -5.06
CA ILE A 251 20.01 -19.06 -4.71
C ILE A 251 20.70 -18.68 -3.38
N LYS A 252 20.81 -19.63 -2.44
CA LYS A 252 21.36 -19.41 -1.08
C LYS A 252 22.88 -19.55 -0.98
N ASP A 253 23.50 -20.34 -1.87
CA ASP A 253 24.92 -20.70 -1.81
C ASP A 253 25.83 -19.78 -2.67
N GLY A 254 25.33 -18.63 -3.14
CA GLY A 254 26.17 -17.48 -3.45
C GLY A 254 27.21 -17.67 -4.56
N THR A 255 26.93 -18.47 -5.60
CA THR A 255 27.64 -18.25 -6.88
C THR A 255 27.20 -16.90 -7.43
N GLU A 256 28.17 -16.02 -7.62
CA GLU A 256 28.10 -14.68 -8.23
C GLU A 256 27.38 -14.67 -9.59
N ALA A 257 26.08 -14.95 -9.61
CA ALA A 257 25.19 -14.17 -10.45
C ALA A 257 25.22 -12.78 -9.81
N THR A 258 26.14 -11.96 -10.30
CA THR A 258 26.14 -10.52 -10.08
C THR A 258 24.69 -10.06 -9.99
N GLU A 259 24.36 -9.39 -8.90
CA GLU A 259 23.22 -8.49 -8.78
C GLU A 259 23.33 -7.34 -9.80
N GLU A 260 23.53 -7.65 -11.09
CA GLU A 260 22.76 -7.01 -12.14
C GLU A 260 21.32 -7.52 -12.00
N VAL A 261 20.72 -7.13 -10.87
CA VAL A 261 19.29 -6.90 -10.70
C VAL A 261 18.76 -6.47 -12.04
N PHE A 262 17.74 -7.15 -12.57
CA PHE A 262 16.95 -6.75 -13.73
C PHE A 262 16.90 -5.21 -13.80
N LYS A 263 17.86 -4.59 -14.49
CA LYS A 263 17.81 -3.18 -14.79
C LYS A 263 16.62 -3.11 -15.70
N THR A 264 15.50 -2.59 -15.21
CA THR A 264 14.44 -2.18 -16.11
C THR A 264 15.09 -1.13 -17.00
N ASN A 265 15.57 -1.54 -18.17
CA ASN A 265 16.12 -0.68 -19.21
C ASN A 265 15.00 0.13 -19.90
N LEU A 266 13.95 0.40 -19.15
CA LEU A 266 12.75 1.12 -19.54
C LEU A 266 12.46 2.11 -18.41
N PRO A 267 11.96 3.31 -18.75
CA PRO A 267 11.45 4.21 -17.74
C PRO A 267 10.30 3.50 -17.04
N LEU A 268 10.32 3.49 -15.70
CA LEU A 268 9.22 2.94 -14.91
C LEU A 268 7.89 3.54 -15.41
N TYR A 269 6.84 2.71 -15.46
CA TYR A 269 5.48 3.06 -15.92
C TYR A 269 5.28 3.25 -17.43
N TRP A 270 6.34 3.42 -18.22
CA TRP A 270 6.24 3.64 -19.66
C TRP A 270 6.67 2.42 -20.46
N PHE A 271 5.93 2.11 -21.52
CA PHE A 271 6.23 1.02 -22.45
C PHE A 271 6.04 1.45 -23.89
N THR A 272 6.90 0.95 -24.77
CA THR A 272 6.92 1.31 -26.18
C THR A 272 6.15 0.31 -27.05
N VAL A 273 5.62 0.79 -28.17
CA VAL A 273 4.91 0.00 -29.19
C VAL A 273 5.28 0.48 -30.59
N ASN A 274 5.56 -0.48 -31.49
CA ASN A 274 5.79 -0.26 -32.93
C ASN A 274 6.91 0.74 -33.28
N GLN A 275 8.10 0.61 -32.71
CA GLN A 275 9.26 1.44 -33.06
C GLN A 275 10.40 0.59 -33.65
N ASP A 276 11.25 1.20 -34.50
CA ASP A 276 12.39 0.53 -35.17
C ASP A 276 13.61 0.30 -34.26
N LEU A 277 13.45 0.64 -32.98
CA LEU A 277 14.42 0.45 -31.91
C LEU A 277 14.05 -0.80 -31.12
N ASP A 278 15.03 -1.56 -30.66
CA ASP A 278 14.75 -2.48 -29.54
C ASP A 278 14.25 -1.65 -28.35
N ASN A 279 13.42 -2.25 -27.50
CA ASN A 279 12.83 -1.56 -26.35
C ASN A 279 13.87 -0.86 -25.44
N LEU A 280 15.14 -1.29 -25.50
CA LEU A 280 16.30 -0.79 -24.77
C LEU A 280 16.82 0.57 -25.25
N SER A 281 16.75 0.89 -26.55
CA SER A 281 17.42 2.06 -27.14
C SER A 281 16.55 3.32 -27.23
N GLY A 282 15.28 3.21 -26.84
CA GLY A 282 14.36 4.34 -26.79
C GLY A 282 14.39 5.12 -25.48
N TRP A 283 15.14 4.71 -24.47
CA TRP A 283 15.30 5.46 -23.22
C TRP A 283 16.73 5.95 -23.07
N VAL A 284 16.93 7.24 -23.31
CA VAL A 284 18.21 7.78 -23.75
C VAL A 284 18.77 8.81 -22.77
N SER A 285 20.09 8.91 -22.67
CA SER A 285 20.77 9.90 -21.82
C SER A 285 21.50 10.98 -22.61
N GLU A 286 21.64 10.80 -23.93
CA GLU A 286 22.31 11.77 -24.80
C GLU A 286 21.48 13.02 -25.10
N THR A 287 20.17 12.97 -24.84
CA THR A 287 19.23 14.04 -25.13
C THR A 287 18.16 14.02 -24.06
N ALA A 288 18.07 15.11 -23.30
CA ALA A 288 17.07 15.30 -22.25
C ALA A 288 16.71 16.79 -22.19
N GLN A 289 15.46 17.10 -21.85
CA GLN A 289 15.02 18.47 -21.60
C GLN A 289 15.30 18.83 -20.14
N SER A 290 15.07 17.89 -19.24
CA SER A 290 15.43 17.96 -17.83
C SER A 290 16.09 16.68 -17.35
N GLY A 291 16.74 16.76 -16.19
CA GLY A 291 17.38 15.60 -15.60
C GLY A 291 18.50 15.06 -16.50
N LYS A 292 18.54 13.74 -16.66
CA LYS A 292 19.56 13.02 -17.41
C LYS A 292 18.98 12.20 -18.56
N LYS A 293 17.67 12.01 -18.64
CA LYS A 293 17.07 11.11 -19.63
C LYS A 293 15.82 11.66 -20.30
N SER A 294 15.48 11.08 -21.45
CA SER A 294 14.20 11.26 -22.13
C SER A 294 13.81 9.97 -22.85
N ILE A 295 12.59 9.93 -23.40
CA ILE A 295 12.18 8.85 -24.30
C ILE A 295 12.27 9.28 -25.77
N LYS A 296 12.77 8.38 -26.60
CA LYS A 296 13.05 8.55 -28.02
C LYS A 296 12.16 7.60 -28.84
N ILE A 297 11.72 8.08 -29.99
CA ILE A 297 11.10 7.28 -31.05
C ILE A 297 11.87 7.55 -32.34
N VAL A 298 12.23 6.47 -33.06
CA VAL A 298 12.84 6.54 -34.40
C VAL A 298 11.98 5.74 -35.36
N ASN A 299 11.58 6.39 -36.45
CA ASN A 299 10.92 5.75 -37.58
C ASN A 299 11.78 5.94 -38.83
N LYS A 300 12.38 4.87 -39.33
CA LYS A 300 13.04 4.86 -40.64
C LYS A 300 12.01 4.79 -41.75
N ASP A 301 10.96 4.00 -41.53
CA ASP A 301 9.80 3.89 -42.40
C ASP A 301 8.54 4.48 -41.73
N PRO A 302 7.57 5.01 -42.49
CA PRO A 302 6.34 5.54 -41.92
C PRO A 302 5.55 4.50 -41.11
N GLN A 303 5.55 4.63 -39.78
CA GLN A 303 4.84 3.71 -38.88
C GLN A 303 4.13 4.44 -37.74
N ASN A 304 3.31 3.71 -36.99
CA ASN A 304 2.53 4.23 -35.86
C ASN A 304 3.20 3.88 -34.53
N ALA A 305 4.34 4.51 -34.28
CA ALA A 305 5.16 4.31 -33.10
C ALA A 305 4.67 5.16 -31.92
N LYS A 306 4.83 4.65 -30.70
CA LYS A 306 4.43 5.38 -29.48
C LYS A 306 5.07 4.83 -28.22
N TRP A 307 5.07 5.68 -27.19
CA TRP A 307 5.14 5.25 -25.80
C TRP A 307 3.79 5.39 -25.11
N LEU A 308 3.51 4.47 -24.19
CA LEU A 308 2.26 4.29 -23.48
C LEU A 308 2.53 4.30 -21.98
N GLY A 309 1.72 5.03 -21.21
CA GLY A 309 1.63 4.85 -19.77
C GLY A 309 0.51 3.87 -19.38
N ASN A 310 0.48 3.48 -18.11
CA ASN A 310 -0.66 2.76 -17.52
C ASN A 310 -1.87 3.70 -17.26
N ASP A 311 -2.99 3.12 -16.82
CA ASP A 311 -4.14 3.92 -16.38
C ASP A 311 -3.86 4.58 -15.02
N ILE A 312 -4.18 5.87 -14.90
CA ILE A 312 -4.11 6.64 -13.65
C ILE A 312 -5.53 6.90 -13.18
N ILE A 313 -5.92 6.21 -12.09
CA ILE A 313 -7.20 6.44 -11.43
C ILE A 313 -7.05 7.64 -10.50
N LEU A 314 -7.95 8.61 -10.63
CA LEU A 314 -7.98 9.78 -9.76
C LEU A 314 -8.65 9.43 -8.44
N ASP A 315 -8.05 9.86 -7.33
CA ASP A 315 -8.65 9.69 -6.00
C ASP A 315 -9.92 10.56 -5.86
N THR A 316 -9.94 11.73 -6.52
CA THR A 316 -11.11 12.60 -6.64
C THR A 316 -11.37 12.89 -8.12
N PRO A 317 -12.54 12.54 -8.68
CA PRO A 317 -12.88 12.87 -10.06
C PRO A 317 -12.99 14.39 -10.30
N THR A 318 -12.47 14.86 -11.43
CA THR A 318 -12.56 16.26 -11.88
C THR A 318 -12.94 16.37 -13.36
N ASP A 319 -13.56 17.47 -13.77
CA ASP A 319 -13.86 17.76 -15.17
C ASP A 319 -12.77 18.58 -15.88
N THR A 320 -11.74 19.07 -15.16
CA THR A 320 -10.81 20.06 -15.72
C THR A 320 -9.35 19.65 -15.50
N PHE A 321 -8.54 19.78 -16.56
CA PHE A 321 -7.12 19.46 -16.57
C PHE A 321 -6.28 20.54 -17.24
N GLU A 322 -5.05 20.69 -16.77
CA GLU A 322 -3.95 21.31 -17.49
C GLU A 322 -2.96 20.23 -17.93
N PHE A 323 -2.76 20.14 -19.25
CA PHE A 323 -1.81 19.22 -19.87
C PHE A 323 -0.64 19.99 -20.45
N GLU A 324 0.53 19.38 -20.38
CA GLU A 324 1.78 19.97 -20.87
C GLU A 324 2.77 18.88 -21.28
N GLY A 325 3.69 19.22 -22.16
CA GLY A 325 4.94 18.47 -22.26
C GLY A 325 5.87 19.03 -23.30
N TRP A 326 7.05 18.42 -23.37
CA TRP A 326 8.12 18.86 -24.25
C TRP A 326 8.44 17.80 -25.29
N SER A 327 8.80 18.25 -26.48
CA SER A 327 9.34 17.37 -27.49
C SER A 327 10.40 18.04 -28.36
N LYS A 328 11.39 17.25 -28.78
CA LYS A 328 12.44 17.64 -29.73
C LYS A 328 12.31 16.76 -30.96
N ALA A 329 12.61 17.30 -32.14
CA ALA A 329 12.50 16.55 -33.39
C ALA A 329 13.72 16.73 -34.28
N GLU A 330 14.07 15.67 -35.00
CA GLU A 330 15.09 15.65 -36.03
C GLU A 330 14.55 14.96 -37.29
N ASN A 331 14.60 15.67 -38.42
CA ASN A 331 14.22 15.15 -39.74
C ASN A 331 12.81 14.55 -39.81
N VAL A 332 11.86 15.09 -39.02
CA VAL A 332 10.47 14.64 -39.06
C VAL A 332 9.83 15.02 -40.38
N SER A 333 9.36 14.04 -41.14
CA SER A 333 8.81 14.25 -42.48
C SER A 333 7.56 15.13 -42.45
N SER A 334 7.39 15.97 -43.48
CA SER A 334 6.17 16.77 -43.67
C SER A 334 4.91 15.90 -43.81
N SER A 335 5.07 14.67 -44.31
CA SER A 335 4.01 13.66 -44.47
C SER A 335 3.54 13.01 -43.17
N THR A 336 4.22 13.27 -42.03
CA THR A 336 3.81 12.76 -40.70
C THR A 336 2.34 13.05 -40.43
N LYS A 337 1.57 12.03 -40.04
CA LYS A 337 0.13 12.16 -39.79
C LYS A 337 -0.16 12.78 -38.43
N LEU A 338 0.54 12.33 -37.39
CA LEU A 338 0.31 12.79 -36.03
C LEU A 338 1.62 12.71 -35.22
N TYR A 339 1.95 13.80 -34.53
CA TYR A 339 3.09 13.92 -33.64
C TYR A 339 2.64 14.76 -32.44
N CYS A 340 2.31 14.10 -31.33
CA CYS A 340 1.63 14.73 -30.20
C CYS A 340 1.75 13.96 -28.88
N ILE A 341 1.32 14.61 -27.80
CA ILE A 341 0.88 13.95 -26.57
C ILE A 341 -0.64 13.72 -26.68
N ASP A 342 -1.10 12.53 -26.32
CA ASP A 342 -2.52 12.17 -26.33
C ASP A 342 -2.90 11.50 -25.00
N PHE A 343 -4.13 11.74 -24.56
CA PHE A 343 -4.68 11.17 -23.34
C PHE A 343 -5.96 10.42 -23.66
N GLN A 344 -6.01 9.13 -23.32
CA GLN A 344 -7.29 8.42 -23.24
C GLN A 344 -7.91 8.75 -21.88
N VAL A 345 -9.00 9.49 -21.92
CA VAL A 345 -9.76 9.96 -20.76
C VAL A 345 -10.96 9.04 -20.56
N ILE A 346 -11.12 8.49 -19.36
CA ILE A 346 -12.23 7.63 -18.97
C ILE A 346 -13.06 8.36 -17.93
N PHE A 347 -14.36 8.50 -18.18
CA PHE A 347 -15.30 9.24 -17.33
C PHE A 347 -15.93 8.34 -16.26
N GLU A 348 -16.57 8.96 -15.26
CA GLU A 348 -17.26 8.24 -14.18
C GLU A 348 -18.35 7.27 -14.68
N ASP A 349 -19.00 7.60 -15.79
CA ASP A 349 -20.03 6.78 -16.43
C ASP A 349 -19.47 5.63 -17.29
N GLY A 350 -18.15 5.47 -17.33
CA GLY A 350 -17.46 4.43 -18.11
C GLY A 350 -17.24 4.78 -19.58
N THR A 351 -17.77 5.90 -20.08
CA THR A 351 -17.45 6.38 -21.43
C THR A 351 -16.00 6.88 -21.53
N SER A 352 -15.42 6.89 -22.73
CA SER A 352 -14.04 7.34 -22.93
C SER A 352 -13.88 8.28 -24.13
N LYS A 353 -12.83 9.09 -24.10
CA LYS A 353 -12.50 10.08 -25.13
C LYS A 353 -10.99 10.25 -25.26
N TRP A 354 -10.51 10.44 -26.49
CA TRP A 354 -9.12 10.81 -26.76
C TRP A 354 -8.94 12.33 -26.77
N HIS A 355 -7.83 12.83 -26.24
CA HIS A 355 -7.54 14.25 -26.14
C HIS A 355 -6.07 14.57 -26.44
N TYR A 356 -5.83 15.11 -27.63
CA TYR A 356 -4.52 15.62 -28.09
C TYR A 356 -4.59 17.08 -28.60
N LYS A 357 -5.76 17.72 -28.55
CA LYS A 357 -5.97 19.05 -29.11
C LYS A 357 -5.20 20.10 -28.28
N GLY A 358 -4.28 20.81 -28.93
CA GLY A 358 -3.35 21.74 -28.26
C GLY A 358 -2.07 21.07 -27.75
N LEU A 359 -1.88 19.79 -28.03
CA LEU A 359 -0.71 18.99 -27.63
C LEU A 359 0.05 18.41 -28.85
N THR A 360 -0.09 19.02 -30.03
CA THR A 360 0.60 18.63 -31.26
C THR A 360 1.85 19.47 -31.45
N PHE A 361 2.97 18.84 -31.81
CA PHE A 361 4.24 19.50 -32.04
C PHE A 361 4.46 19.84 -33.51
N ASN A 362 5.36 20.79 -33.78
CA ASN A 362 5.77 21.11 -35.14
C ASN A 362 6.53 19.94 -35.80
N LYS A 363 6.38 19.80 -37.12
CA LYS A 363 7.13 18.84 -37.93
C LYS A 363 8.49 19.43 -38.34
N GLY A 364 9.37 18.60 -38.91
CA GLY A 364 10.71 19.01 -39.33
C GLY A 364 11.74 18.81 -38.23
N THR A 365 12.75 19.68 -38.20
CA THR A 365 13.79 19.68 -37.17
C THR A 365 13.59 20.89 -36.27
N HIS A 366 13.47 20.65 -34.97
CA HIS A 366 13.36 21.70 -33.97
C HIS A 366 14.00 21.24 -32.66
N ASP A 367 14.52 22.19 -31.88
CA ASP A 367 14.93 21.90 -30.50
C ASP A 367 13.70 21.74 -29.60
N TRP A 368 13.88 21.54 -28.30
CA TRP A 368 12.79 21.34 -27.35
C TRP A 368 11.67 22.40 -27.48
N GLU A 369 10.50 21.92 -27.90
CA GLU A 369 9.26 22.68 -28.04
C GLU A 369 8.31 22.29 -26.92
N LYS A 370 7.69 23.29 -26.28
CA LYS A 370 6.65 23.08 -25.27
C LYS A 370 5.27 23.21 -25.89
N VAL A 371 4.41 22.25 -25.58
CA VAL A 371 2.95 22.36 -25.81
C VAL A 371 2.23 22.41 -24.47
N THR A 372 1.14 23.16 -24.41
CA THR A 372 0.29 23.26 -23.22
C THR A 372 -1.15 23.50 -23.62
N THR A 373 -2.08 22.90 -22.88
CA THR A 373 -3.51 23.11 -23.06
C THR A 373 -4.23 22.99 -21.74
N ARG A 374 -5.28 23.79 -21.55
CA ARG A 374 -6.23 23.61 -20.46
C ARG A 374 -7.56 23.20 -21.06
N VAL A 375 -8.12 22.10 -20.57
CA VAL A 375 -9.38 21.55 -21.07
C VAL A 375 -10.34 21.31 -19.92
N ARG A 376 -11.60 21.69 -20.16
CA ARG A 376 -12.74 21.28 -19.36
C ARG A 376 -13.57 20.29 -20.17
N PHE A 377 -13.71 19.08 -19.65
CA PHE A 377 -14.56 18.04 -20.19
C PHE A 377 -16.02 18.27 -19.79
N ASP A 378 -16.93 17.67 -20.55
CA ASP A 378 -18.37 17.68 -20.30
C ASP A 378 -18.80 16.76 -19.15
N LYS A 379 -17.88 15.88 -18.72
CA LYS A 379 -18.08 14.91 -17.64
C LYS A 379 -16.86 14.87 -16.73
N LYS A 380 -17.07 14.43 -15.49
CA LYS A 380 -15.98 14.16 -14.55
C LYS A 380 -15.17 12.95 -15.02
N VAL A 381 -13.87 13.13 -15.03
CA VAL A 381 -12.86 12.14 -15.37
C VAL A 381 -12.60 11.26 -14.16
N LYS A 382 -12.66 9.95 -14.38
CA LYS A 382 -12.32 8.91 -13.40
C LYS A 382 -10.86 8.49 -13.52
N SER A 383 -10.38 8.36 -14.75
CA SER A 383 -8.98 8.00 -15.02
C SER A 383 -8.46 8.56 -16.34
N ILE A 384 -7.15 8.69 -16.46
CA ILE A 384 -6.46 9.07 -17.69
C ILE A 384 -5.34 8.08 -18.03
N LYS A 385 -5.04 7.92 -19.32
CA LYS A 385 -3.92 7.12 -19.81
C LYS A 385 -3.09 7.92 -20.81
N PRO A 386 -1.83 8.27 -20.48
CA PRO A 386 -1.00 9.09 -21.33
C PRO A 386 -0.37 8.27 -22.47
N HIS A 387 -0.23 8.93 -23.62
CA HIS A 387 0.41 8.42 -24.82
C HIS A 387 1.29 9.53 -25.41
N VAL A 388 2.47 9.17 -25.92
CA VAL A 388 3.21 10.05 -26.82
C VAL A 388 3.34 9.36 -28.17
N LEU A 389 2.91 10.05 -29.22
CA LEU A 389 2.61 9.46 -30.52
C LEU A 389 3.52 10.03 -31.61
N PHE A 390 4.06 9.15 -32.45
CA PHE A 390 4.74 9.52 -33.69
C PHE A 390 4.28 8.61 -34.83
N TYR A 391 3.23 9.06 -35.54
CA TYR A 391 2.44 8.26 -36.46
C TYR A 391 2.57 8.68 -37.91
N GLY A 392 2.78 7.68 -38.77
CA GLY A 392 2.74 7.80 -40.22
C GLY A 392 3.83 8.69 -40.82
N GLY A 393 4.91 8.93 -40.08
CA GLY A 393 6.03 9.77 -40.48
C GLY A 393 7.38 9.08 -40.25
N THR A 394 8.42 9.60 -40.91
CA THR A 394 9.82 9.22 -40.70
C THR A 394 10.55 10.31 -39.93
N GLY A 395 11.62 9.96 -39.22
CA GLY A 395 12.44 10.89 -38.43
C GLY A 395 12.67 10.39 -37.01
N THR A 396 13.23 11.26 -36.17
CA THR A 396 13.47 11.00 -34.76
C THR A 396 12.77 12.05 -33.91
N VAL A 397 12.10 11.62 -32.86
CA VAL A 397 11.50 12.51 -31.86
C VAL A 397 11.87 12.08 -30.45
N TRP A 398 12.00 13.05 -29.55
CA TRP A 398 12.22 12.83 -28.13
C TRP A 398 11.11 13.51 -27.34
N PHE A 399 10.62 12.89 -26.28
CA PHE A 399 9.64 13.48 -25.38
C PHE A 399 10.17 13.54 -23.95
N ASP A 400 9.84 14.61 -23.25
CA ASP A 400 10.24 14.85 -21.87
C ASP A 400 9.18 15.69 -21.11
N GLN A 401 9.18 15.61 -19.78
CA GLN A 401 8.29 16.32 -18.86
C GLN A 401 6.81 16.31 -19.24
N ILE A 402 6.20 15.13 -19.31
CA ILE A 402 4.76 15.02 -19.61
C ILE A 402 3.94 15.32 -18.36
N ILE A 403 3.06 16.30 -18.42
CA ILE A 403 2.28 16.76 -17.27
C ILE A 403 0.78 16.59 -17.52
N ALA A 404 0.09 16.10 -16.49
CA ALA A 404 -1.35 16.16 -16.34
C ALA A 404 -1.68 16.65 -14.92
N LYS A 405 -2.19 17.87 -14.79
CA LYS A 405 -2.59 18.45 -13.50
C LYS A 405 -4.11 18.60 -13.45
N PRO A 406 -4.81 17.86 -12.58
CA PRO A 406 -6.24 18.05 -12.36
C PRO A 406 -6.49 19.40 -11.67
N LEU A 407 -7.62 20.04 -11.98
CA LEU A 407 -8.08 21.22 -11.27
C LEU A 407 -9.20 20.83 -10.30
N TYR A 408 -9.07 21.15 -9.02
CA TYR A 408 -10.07 20.88 -7.99
C TYR A 408 -10.58 22.21 -7.44
N ASP A 409 -11.86 22.51 -7.64
CA ASP A 409 -12.50 23.73 -7.14
C ASP A 409 -11.72 25.02 -7.50
N GLY A 410 -11.17 25.06 -8.71
CA GLY A 410 -10.37 26.18 -9.22
C GLY A 410 -8.89 26.16 -8.79
N VAL A 411 -8.46 25.22 -7.96
CA VAL A 411 -7.07 25.05 -7.51
C VAL A 411 -6.37 23.99 -8.35
N LEU A 412 -5.20 24.31 -8.89
CA LEU A 412 -4.40 23.38 -9.68
C LEU A 412 -3.70 22.37 -8.77
N GLY A 413 -3.96 21.09 -9.01
CA GLY A 413 -3.31 19.98 -8.31
C GLY A 413 -1.91 19.68 -8.84
N ASP A 414 -1.27 18.70 -8.20
CA ASP A 414 0.03 18.18 -8.61
C ASP A 414 -0.05 17.38 -9.92
N ASN A 415 1.09 17.15 -10.56
CA ASN A 415 1.16 16.26 -11.72
C ASN A 415 0.79 14.83 -11.30
N VAL A 416 -0.18 14.24 -11.98
CA VAL A 416 -0.62 12.86 -11.69
C VAL A 416 0.15 11.80 -12.48
N LEU A 417 0.95 12.20 -13.49
CA LEU A 417 1.74 11.27 -14.30
C LEU A 417 3.03 10.85 -13.57
N PRO A 418 3.23 9.54 -13.31
CA PRO A 418 4.47 9.05 -12.72
C PRO A 418 5.60 8.99 -13.75
N ASN A 419 6.82 9.22 -13.28
CA ASN A 419 8.04 9.24 -14.11
C ASN A 419 7.85 10.05 -15.40
N SER A 420 7.32 11.26 -15.25
CA SER A 420 6.94 12.13 -16.36
C SER A 420 8.13 12.80 -17.03
N ASP A 421 9.25 12.87 -16.33
CA ASP A 421 10.58 13.31 -16.75
C ASP A 421 11.47 12.14 -17.22
N PHE A 422 10.95 10.91 -17.20
CA PHE A 422 11.63 9.72 -17.72
C PHE A 422 13.01 9.46 -17.11
N GLU A 423 13.18 9.74 -15.83
CA GLU A 423 14.45 9.52 -15.14
C GLU A 423 14.64 8.06 -14.71
N GLU A 424 15.89 7.70 -14.41
CA GLU A 424 16.15 6.43 -13.72
C GLU A 424 15.44 6.45 -12.37
N GLU A 425 14.85 5.30 -11.99
CA GLU A 425 14.40 5.13 -10.62
C GLU A 425 15.59 5.47 -9.70
N LEU A 426 15.38 6.44 -8.80
CA LEU A 426 16.42 6.92 -7.91
C LEU A 426 16.95 5.75 -7.07
N LYS A 427 18.12 5.22 -7.43
CA LYS A 427 18.80 4.14 -6.69
C LYS A 427 19.03 4.51 -5.23
N GLU A 428 19.18 5.80 -4.95
CA GLU A 428 19.14 6.35 -3.61
C GLU A 428 17.77 7.00 -3.41
N ARG A 429 16.84 6.24 -2.80
CA ARG A 429 15.50 6.75 -2.46
C ARG A 429 15.65 8.06 -1.71
N GLN A 430 15.07 9.15 -2.23
CA GLN A 430 15.02 10.41 -1.49
C GLN A 430 14.20 10.18 -0.23
N ASN A 431 14.79 10.43 0.93
CA ASN A 431 14.11 10.25 2.20
C ASN A 431 13.39 11.54 2.57
N VAL A 432 12.17 11.41 3.08
CA VAL A 432 11.49 12.54 3.70
C VAL A 432 12.17 12.78 5.06
N THR A 433 12.80 13.94 5.21
CA THR A 433 13.36 14.38 6.49
C THR A 433 12.47 15.46 7.09
N TYR A 434 12.19 15.36 8.38
CA TYR A 434 11.47 16.38 9.14
C TYR A 434 12.45 17.19 9.99
N THR A 435 12.56 18.47 9.69
CA THR A 435 13.27 19.44 10.50
C THR A 435 12.28 20.31 11.26
N TYR A 436 12.60 20.61 12.50
CA TYR A 436 11.79 21.42 13.40
C TYR A 436 12.59 22.60 13.95
N THR A 437 11.94 23.74 14.07
CA THR A 437 12.46 24.90 14.78
C THR A 437 12.58 24.60 16.29
N THR A 438 13.34 25.43 17.01
CA THR A 438 13.46 25.30 18.48
C THR A 438 12.09 25.42 19.17
N ALA A 439 11.20 26.28 18.67
CA ALA A 439 9.85 26.42 19.21
C ALA A 439 9.00 25.16 18.97
N GLU A 440 9.13 24.54 17.81
CA GLU A 440 8.46 23.28 17.49
C GLU A 440 8.97 22.12 18.34
N TRP A 441 10.29 21.99 18.56
CA TRP A 441 10.84 20.98 19.48
C TRP A 441 10.29 21.12 20.89
N LYS A 442 10.22 22.35 21.41
CA LYS A 442 9.62 22.62 22.73
C LYS A 442 8.15 22.24 22.77
N ARG A 443 7.40 22.54 21.70
CA ARG A 443 5.99 22.16 21.58
C ARG A 443 5.80 20.64 21.52
N ILE A 444 6.66 19.94 20.78
CA ILE A 444 6.68 18.47 20.70
C ILE A 444 6.86 17.89 22.11
N GLU A 445 7.86 18.36 22.85
CA GLU A 445 8.13 17.95 24.22
C GLU A 445 6.91 18.17 25.14
N GLN A 446 6.33 19.37 25.12
CA GLN A 446 5.14 19.70 25.91
C GLN A 446 3.95 18.80 25.59
N ASN A 447 3.74 18.50 24.31
CA ASN A 447 2.65 17.62 23.88
C ASN A 447 2.91 16.16 24.24
N MET A 448 4.16 15.70 24.28
CA MET A 448 4.51 14.38 24.83
C MET A 448 4.29 14.32 26.35
N PHE A 449 4.65 15.37 27.08
CA PHE A 449 4.34 15.48 28.51
C PHE A 449 2.84 15.42 28.78
N ALA A 450 2.03 16.08 27.96
CA ALA A 450 0.57 16.00 28.08
C ALA A 450 0.04 14.58 27.88
N VAL A 451 0.66 13.78 27.00
CA VAL A 451 0.32 12.35 26.87
C VAL A 451 0.72 11.59 28.13
N VAL A 452 1.93 11.81 28.66
CA VAL A 452 2.42 11.15 29.89
C VAL A 452 1.52 11.48 31.08
N ASP A 453 1.20 12.76 31.28
CA ASP A 453 0.29 13.21 32.35
C ASP A 453 -1.08 12.55 32.22
N HIS A 454 -1.61 12.48 31.00
CA HIS A 454 -2.90 11.87 30.76
C HIS A 454 -2.90 10.38 31.12
N ILE A 455 -1.94 9.59 30.62
CA ILE A 455 -1.91 8.15 30.89
C ILE A 455 -1.47 7.81 32.32
N ALA A 456 -0.72 8.67 32.99
CA ALA A 456 -0.41 8.55 34.41
C ALA A 456 -1.66 8.71 35.30
N GLY A 457 -2.64 9.50 34.84
CA GLY A 457 -3.91 9.71 35.54
C GLY A 457 -4.95 8.61 35.33
N LEU A 458 -4.71 7.64 34.44
CA LEU A 458 -5.65 6.55 34.17
C LEU A 458 -5.52 5.46 35.24
N ALA A 459 -6.66 5.06 35.82
CA ALA A 459 -6.73 3.99 36.80
C ALA A 459 -6.70 2.61 36.12
N THR A 460 -5.52 2.14 35.75
CA THR A 460 -5.29 0.80 35.21
C THR A 460 -4.67 -0.13 36.25
N LYS A 461 -4.80 -1.45 36.04
CA LYS A 461 -4.27 -2.45 36.97
C LYS A 461 -2.74 -2.56 36.91
N GLU A 462 -2.16 -2.20 35.78
CA GLU A 462 -0.73 -2.27 35.51
C GLU A 462 -0.21 -0.91 35.01
N GLN A 463 1.11 -0.75 35.03
CA GLN A 463 1.77 0.49 34.64
C GLN A 463 1.52 0.84 33.16
N ASN A 464 0.98 2.02 32.90
CA ASN A 464 0.76 2.52 31.54
C ASN A 464 2.06 2.87 30.83
N VAL A 465 2.03 2.89 29.51
CA VAL A 465 3.22 2.91 28.66
C VAL A 465 3.17 4.07 27.67
N LEU A 466 4.27 4.83 27.60
CA LEU A 466 4.58 5.69 26.47
C LEU A 466 5.56 4.96 25.54
N LEU A 467 5.19 4.80 24.27
CA LEU A 467 6.04 4.19 23.24
C LEU A 467 6.52 5.26 22.24
N PHE A 468 7.83 5.40 22.11
CA PHE A 468 8.41 6.10 20.95
C PHE A 468 8.48 5.12 19.79
N THR A 469 7.73 5.38 18.72
CA THR A 469 7.67 4.44 17.58
C THR A 469 8.94 4.54 16.73
N PRO A 470 9.30 3.46 16.02
CA PRO A 470 10.40 3.49 15.08
C PRO A 470 10.22 4.59 14.01
N PHE A 471 11.33 5.13 13.53
CA PHE A 471 11.36 6.02 12.38
C PHE A 471 12.52 5.64 11.47
N TRP A 472 12.46 6.08 10.21
CA TRP A 472 13.47 5.68 9.23
C TRP A 472 14.87 6.20 9.57
N HIS A 473 15.87 5.32 9.52
CA HIS A 473 17.29 5.68 9.58
C HIS A 473 18.15 4.74 8.73
N HIS A 474 19.14 5.28 8.01
CA HIS A 474 20.13 4.52 7.25
C HIS A 474 21.37 5.35 6.95
N ASN A 475 22.58 4.79 7.14
CA ASN A 475 23.86 5.43 6.81
C ASN A 475 23.92 6.91 7.25
N GLU A 476 23.73 7.13 8.55
CA GLU A 476 23.68 8.45 9.20
C GLU A 476 22.52 9.37 8.81
N LYS A 477 21.77 9.10 7.74
CA LYS A 477 20.54 9.79 7.40
C LYS A 477 19.39 9.26 8.27
N THR A 478 18.54 10.16 8.73
CA THR A 478 17.41 9.86 9.63
C THR A 478 16.19 10.67 9.22
N ALA A 479 14.99 10.18 9.53
CA ALA A 479 13.75 10.94 9.39
C ALA A 479 13.79 12.24 10.20
N TYR A 480 14.59 12.27 11.29
CA TYR A 480 14.85 13.44 12.13
C TYR A 480 16.35 13.78 12.10
N PRO A 481 16.85 14.60 11.14
CA PRO A 481 18.29 14.88 10.98
C PRO A 481 18.89 15.64 12.17
N GLN A 482 18.07 16.32 12.97
CA GLN A 482 18.46 17.03 14.20
C GLN A 482 18.67 16.05 15.38
N LYS A 483 19.65 15.14 15.25
CA LYS A 483 19.89 14.03 16.19
C LYS A 483 20.08 14.48 17.64
N ALA A 484 20.79 15.58 17.88
CA ALA A 484 21.04 16.07 19.24
C ALA A 484 19.73 16.50 19.93
N GLN A 485 18.86 17.21 19.21
CA GLN A 485 17.55 17.64 19.69
C GLN A 485 16.64 16.43 19.93
N TYR A 486 16.65 15.45 19.02
CA TYR A 486 15.89 14.22 19.19
C TYR A 486 16.33 13.42 20.42
N ASN A 487 17.64 13.21 20.59
CA ASN A 487 18.18 12.49 21.75
C ASN A 487 17.88 13.23 23.07
N ASN A 488 17.97 14.56 23.06
CA ASN A 488 17.58 15.37 24.22
C ASN A 488 16.09 15.22 24.55
N LEU A 489 15.23 15.19 23.53
CA LEU A 489 13.79 14.94 23.69
C LEU A 489 13.54 13.56 24.31
N VAL A 490 14.16 12.49 23.79
CA VAL A 490 14.03 11.11 24.30
C VAL A 490 14.42 11.05 25.78
N GLU A 491 15.59 11.56 26.15
CA GLU A 491 16.06 11.56 27.54
C GLU A 491 15.17 12.38 28.48
N THR A 492 14.70 13.53 28.00
CA THR A 492 13.81 14.40 28.78
C THR A 492 12.45 13.75 29.02
N VAL A 493 11.86 13.15 27.99
CA VAL A 493 10.58 12.43 28.10
C VAL A 493 10.70 11.16 28.93
N LYS A 494 11.80 10.41 28.80
CA LYS A 494 12.08 9.24 29.64
C LYS A 494 12.10 9.59 31.13
N LYS A 495 12.88 10.61 31.51
CA LYS A 495 12.93 11.11 32.90
C LYS A 495 11.55 11.55 33.38
N TYR A 496 10.76 12.19 32.51
CA TYR A 496 9.40 12.60 32.86
C TYR A 496 8.45 11.42 33.07
N CYS A 497 8.57 10.36 32.26
CA CYS A 497 7.83 9.11 32.45
C CYS A 497 8.17 8.45 33.80
N GLU A 498 9.46 8.38 34.15
CA GLU A 498 9.91 7.86 35.45
C GLU A 498 9.29 8.65 36.62
N GLN A 499 9.28 9.99 36.53
CA GLN A 499 8.65 10.86 37.55
C GLN A 499 7.14 10.63 37.68
N LYS A 500 6.47 10.23 36.60
CA LYS A 500 5.02 10.03 36.53
C LYS A 500 4.61 8.56 36.69
N ASN A 501 5.55 7.68 37.01
CA ASN A 501 5.34 6.23 37.09
C ASN A 501 4.71 5.65 35.80
N VAL A 502 5.18 6.13 34.64
CA VAL A 502 4.82 5.62 33.32
C VAL A 502 6.00 4.84 32.76
N ALA A 503 5.75 3.64 32.23
CA ALA A 503 6.77 2.87 31.55
C ALA A 503 7.14 3.55 30.23
N PHE A 504 8.44 3.70 29.97
CA PHE A 504 8.96 4.28 28.73
C PHE A 504 9.58 3.20 27.85
N VAL A 505 9.09 3.07 26.61
CA VAL A 505 9.62 2.13 25.61
C VAL A 505 10.14 2.92 24.41
N ASP A 506 11.42 2.79 24.10
CA ASP A 506 12.06 3.45 22.97
C ASP A 506 12.30 2.48 21.81
N ALA A 507 11.42 2.50 20.81
CA ALA A 507 11.56 1.67 19.61
C ALA A 507 12.18 2.44 18.42
N SER A 508 12.76 3.62 18.64
CA SER A 508 13.25 4.52 17.58
C SER A 508 14.13 3.85 16.53
N TYR A 509 15.03 2.97 16.98
CA TYR A 509 16.12 2.41 16.16
C TYR A 509 16.05 0.89 15.95
N ILE A 510 14.89 0.26 16.18
CA ILE A 510 14.77 -1.21 16.06
C ILE A 510 14.57 -1.69 14.62
N LEU A 511 14.31 -0.78 13.68
CA LEU A 511 13.98 -1.08 12.29
C LEU A 511 15.13 -0.69 11.35
N THR A 512 15.23 -1.40 10.24
CA THR A 512 16.20 -1.10 9.16
C THR A 512 15.50 -0.44 7.98
N LYS A 513 16.24 0.06 6.98
CA LYS A 513 15.62 0.68 5.79
C LYS A 513 14.61 -0.23 5.07
N ASP A 514 14.80 -1.55 5.14
CA ASP A 514 13.95 -2.54 4.46
C ASP A 514 12.63 -2.79 5.20
N ASN A 515 12.46 -2.17 6.37
CA ASN A 515 11.26 -2.25 7.19
C ASN A 515 10.24 -1.14 6.90
N PHE A 516 10.66 -0.09 6.21
CA PHE A 516 9.80 1.02 5.82
C PHE A 516 9.37 0.80 4.37
N GLY A 517 8.11 1.08 4.05
CA GLY A 517 7.69 0.96 2.67
C GLY A 517 7.94 2.23 1.86
N ILE A 518 7.33 2.26 0.68
CA ILE A 518 7.58 3.22 -0.37
C ILE A 518 6.27 3.89 -0.75
N TYR A 519 6.23 5.22 -0.77
CA TYR A 519 5.07 5.91 -1.31
C TYR A 519 4.80 5.44 -2.74
N THR A 520 3.60 4.91 -2.99
CA THR A 520 3.22 4.36 -4.30
C THR A 520 2.51 5.38 -5.19
N LYS A 521 2.22 6.58 -4.66
CA LYS A 521 1.44 7.65 -5.29
C LYS A 521 1.95 9.06 -4.90
N GLY A 522 1.58 10.06 -5.72
CA GLY A 522 1.81 11.49 -5.44
C GLY A 522 3.21 12.01 -5.78
N SER A 523 3.48 13.28 -5.47
CA SER A 523 4.76 13.98 -5.68
C SER A 523 5.93 13.46 -4.82
N VAL A 524 5.62 12.56 -3.88
CA VAL A 524 6.58 11.85 -3.03
C VAL A 524 6.66 10.36 -3.35
N ARG A 525 6.06 9.91 -4.46
CA ARG A 525 6.16 8.52 -4.92
C ARG A 525 7.63 8.08 -5.04
N ASP A 526 7.90 6.82 -4.74
CA ASP A 526 9.22 6.17 -4.72
C ASP A 526 10.17 6.67 -3.61
N LYS A 527 9.72 7.65 -2.80
CA LYS A 527 10.37 8.02 -1.55
C LYS A 527 10.02 7.04 -0.45
N ILE A 528 10.95 6.87 0.49
CA ILE A 528 10.69 6.04 1.68
C ILE A 528 9.60 6.71 2.50
N ASP A 529 8.57 5.93 2.80
CA ASP A 529 7.53 6.33 3.72
C ASP A 529 8.03 6.15 5.15
N VAL A 530 8.64 7.22 5.67
CA VAL A 530 9.40 7.18 6.92
C VAL A 530 8.55 6.89 8.17
N LEU A 531 7.23 6.81 8.02
CA LEU A 531 6.24 6.58 9.09
C LEU A 531 5.34 5.36 8.84
N HIS A 532 5.50 4.62 7.74
CA HIS A 532 4.69 3.44 7.42
C HIS A 532 5.55 2.19 7.28
N PHE A 533 5.04 1.09 7.81
CA PHE A 533 5.79 -0.13 8.09
C PHE A 533 5.31 -1.28 7.21
N ASN A 534 6.19 -2.17 6.80
CA ASN A 534 5.77 -3.46 6.22
C ASN A 534 5.44 -4.48 7.33
N ALA A 535 4.96 -5.67 6.95
CA ALA A 535 4.59 -6.70 7.93
C ALA A 535 5.75 -7.16 8.82
N ASP A 536 6.97 -7.25 8.28
CA ASP A 536 8.18 -7.60 9.07
C ASP A 536 8.47 -6.54 10.14
N ALA A 537 8.29 -5.26 9.82
CA ALA A 537 8.44 -4.17 10.77
C ALA A 537 7.42 -4.21 11.90
N HIS A 538 6.15 -4.48 11.59
CA HIS A 538 5.11 -4.68 12.61
C HIS A 538 5.42 -5.88 13.51
N GLU A 539 5.96 -6.96 12.95
CA GLU A 539 6.38 -8.13 13.70
C GLU A 539 7.57 -7.83 14.64
N LYS A 540 8.60 -7.15 14.15
CA LYS A 540 9.74 -6.71 14.98
C LYS A 540 9.28 -5.80 16.11
N LEU A 541 8.41 -4.83 15.81
CA LEU A 541 7.86 -3.94 16.82
C LEU A 541 7.02 -4.69 17.86
N ALA A 542 6.18 -5.64 17.45
CA ALA A 542 5.38 -6.44 18.37
C ALA A 542 6.26 -7.26 19.33
N LYS A 543 7.27 -7.96 18.81
CA LYS A 543 8.23 -8.73 19.62
C LYS A 543 9.01 -7.82 20.57
N TYR A 544 9.41 -6.64 20.12
CA TYR A 544 10.08 -5.65 20.95
C TYR A 544 9.17 -5.19 22.09
N ILE A 545 7.92 -4.80 21.82
CA ILE A 545 6.94 -4.41 22.84
C ILE A 545 6.72 -5.55 23.85
N ILE A 546 6.52 -6.79 23.39
CA ILE A 546 6.34 -7.95 24.29
C ILE A 546 7.53 -8.12 25.22
N LYS A 547 8.75 -8.00 24.69
CA LYS A 547 9.99 -8.11 25.47
C LYS A 547 10.10 -7.01 26.52
N GLU A 548 9.95 -5.75 26.12
CA GLU A 548 10.16 -4.60 27.01
C GLU A 548 9.08 -4.50 28.10
N LEU A 549 7.86 -4.95 27.80
CA LEU A 549 6.74 -4.91 28.73
C LEU A 549 6.54 -6.22 29.50
N ASN A 550 7.34 -7.25 29.21
CA ASN A 550 7.19 -8.60 29.73
C ASN A 550 5.74 -9.07 29.59
N LEU A 551 5.20 -9.05 28.36
CA LEU A 551 3.80 -9.37 28.09
C LEU A 551 3.47 -10.84 28.11
#